data_AF-A0A2N7R6E4-F1
#
_entry.id   AF-A0A2N7R6E4-F1
#
_cell.length_a   1.000
_cell.length_b   1.000
_cell.length_c   1.000
_cell.angle_alpha   90.00
_cell.angle_beta   90.00
_cell.angle_gamma   90.00
#
_symmetry.space_group_name_H-M   'P 1'
#
loop_
_entity.id
_entity.type
_entity.pdbx_description
1 polymer ?
#
loop_
_entity_poly.entity_id
_entity_poly.type
_entity_poly.pdbx_seq_one_letter_code
_entity_poly.pdbx_strand_id
1 'polypeptide(L)'
;MTVADDAHVPTAGQRADLQAWLGQAQARHPAIVAARAQLAAARERVDMVRSEGRPSIDLTANFYQNGRPNQGLSAASTRETLVGVSLNIPLFDGFARGYKVRGAQAQAGQREAEVAEVQRQTLMELVKTHAEADMALDNMAAAQAWLDAARDAQASVQRKFGLGAADILEMLTTQSALLEAQQERIRCQAEWRAARLRLLASAGVLGREAIAGR
;
A
#
# COMPACT_ATOMS: atom_id res chain seq x y z
N MET A 1 0.18 -2.64 38.56
CA MET A 1 -0.10 -1.20 38.67
C MET A 1 0.04 -0.63 37.28
N THR A 2 -1.11 -0.20 36.73
CA THR A 2 -1.33 0.63 35.54
C THR A 2 -0.81 0.12 34.19
N VAL A 3 -1.70 -0.65 33.55
CA VAL A 3 -1.94 -0.60 32.10
C VAL A 3 -2.19 0.85 31.71
N ALA A 4 -1.34 1.40 30.84
CA ALA A 4 -1.61 2.53 29.97
C ALA A 4 -1.52 1.95 28.56
N ASP A 5 -2.61 1.65 27.86
CA ASP A 5 -3.60 2.57 27.29
C ASP A 5 -2.98 3.46 26.19
N ASP A 6 -3.69 3.61 25.07
CA ASP A 6 -3.34 4.31 23.81
C ASP A 6 -2.62 3.55 22.68
N ALA A 7 -2.93 2.27 22.51
CA ALA A 7 -3.20 1.79 21.16
C ALA A 7 -4.70 1.54 21.10
N HIS A 8 -5.45 2.51 20.59
CA HIS A 8 -6.89 2.39 20.35
C HIS A 8 -7.12 1.37 19.22
N VAL A 9 -6.88 0.10 19.52
CA VAL A 9 -7.35 -1.02 18.74
C VAL A 9 -8.82 -1.16 19.14
N PRO A 10 -9.78 -0.85 18.27
CA PRO A 10 -11.18 -0.91 18.63
C PRO A 10 -11.48 -2.36 18.98
N THR A 11 -11.65 -2.62 20.27
CA THR A 11 -11.98 -3.93 20.82
C THR A 11 -13.46 -3.84 21.19
N ALA A 12 -14.28 -4.72 20.63
CA ALA A 12 -15.73 -4.85 20.88
C ALA A 12 -16.69 -3.72 20.43
N GLY A 13 -16.21 -2.64 19.80
CA GLY A 13 -17.05 -1.60 19.16
C GLY A 13 -17.08 -1.64 17.61
N GLN A 14 -16.67 -2.76 17.01
CA GLN A 14 -16.13 -2.90 15.64
C GLN A 14 -17.12 -2.70 14.47
N ARG A 15 -18.33 -2.23 14.72
CA ARG A 15 -19.22 -1.66 13.68
C ARG A 15 -18.96 -0.17 13.44
N ALA A 16 -18.24 0.51 14.33
CA ALA A 16 -17.74 1.86 14.10
C ALA A 16 -16.50 1.81 13.19
N ASP A 17 -16.47 2.40 12.02
CA ASP A 17 -17.53 2.89 11.15
C ASP A 17 -16.87 2.63 9.79
N LEU A 18 -17.40 1.76 8.93
CA LEU A 18 -16.80 1.51 7.61
C LEU A 18 -16.51 2.86 6.90
N GLN A 19 -17.36 3.85 7.15
CA GLN A 19 -17.19 5.24 6.74
C GLN A 19 -15.93 5.92 7.31
N ALA A 20 -15.59 5.71 8.58
CA ALA A 20 -14.35 6.25 9.18
C ALA A 20 -13.11 5.62 8.54
N TRP A 21 -13.11 4.31 8.31
CA TRP A 21 -12.02 3.62 7.62
C TRP A 21 -11.88 4.08 6.17
N LEU A 22 -13.00 4.26 5.45
CA LEU A 22 -13.01 4.81 4.10
C LEU A 22 -12.45 6.23 4.07
N GLY A 23 -12.88 7.10 4.99
CA GLY A 23 -12.37 8.48 5.10
C GLY A 23 -10.87 8.53 5.39
N GLN A 24 -10.40 7.69 6.31
CA GLN A 24 -8.98 7.59 6.65
C GLN A 24 -8.14 7.05 5.48
N ALA A 25 -8.63 6.02 4.78
CA ALA A 25 -7.97 5.47 3.61
C ALA A 25 -7.88 6.51 2.47
N GLN A 26 -8.95 7.25 2.18
CA GLN A 26 -8.93 8.31 1.15
C GLN A 26 -7.89 9.40 1.45
N ALA A 27 -7.67 9.70 2.73
CA ALA A 27 -6.74 10.74 3.15
C ALA A 27 -5.28 10.28 3.18
N ARG A 28 -5.02 9.05 3.65
CA ARG A 28 -3.66 8.60 4.02
C ARG A 28 -3.14 7.39 3.24
N HIS A 29 -3.95 6.74 2.40
CA HIS A 29 -3.51 5.52 1.72
C HIS A 29 -2.33 5.80 0.77
N PRO A 30 -1.21 5.06 0.91
CA PRO A 30 0.04 5.36 0.19
C PRO A 30 -0.11 5.26 -1.33
N ALA A 31 -0.94 4.34 -1.84
CA ALA A 31 -1.17 4.23 -3.28
C ALA A 31 -1.91 5.46 -3.85
N ILE A 32 -2.85 6.04 -3.09
CA ILE A 32 -3.59 7.24 -3.50
C ILE A 32 -2.65 8.45 -3.48
N VAL A 33 -1.83 8.56 -2.45
CA VAL A 33 -0.82 9.63 -2.34
C VAL A 33 0.20 9.53 -3.48
N ALA A 34 0.69 8.33 -3.79
CA ALA A 34 1.61 8.09 -4.89
C ALA A 34 0.98 8.46 -6.24
N ALA A 35 -0.26 8.05 -6.50
CA ALA A 35 -0.98 8.40 -7.73
C ALA A 35 -1.19 9.92 -7.85
N ARG A 36 -1.56 10.60 -6.76
CA ARG A 36 -1.69 12.08 -6.73
C ARG A 36 -0.35 12.78 -7.01
N ALA A 37 0.75 12.26 -6.48
CA ALA A 37 2.09 12.78 -6.77
C ALA A 37 2.47 12.59 -8.24
N GLN A 38 2.12 11.46 -8.86
CA GLN A 38 2.31 11.23 -10.29
C GLN A 38 1.47 12.18 -11.15
N LEU A 39 0.22 12.46 -10.76
CA LEU A 39 -0.60 13.47 -11.42
C LEU A 39 0.02 14.87 -11.31
N ALA A 40 0.51 15.25 -10.13
CA ALA A 40 1.21 16.52 -9.95
C ALA A 40 2.44 16.62 -10.87
N ALA A 41 3.26 15.57 -10.92
CA ALA A 41 4.42 15.50 -11.82
C ALA A 41 4.01 15.59 -13.31
N ALA A 42 2.89 14.98 -13.69
CA ALA A 42 2.36 15.08 -15.06
C ALA A 42 1.88 16.50 -15.39
N ARG A 43 1.29 17.21 -14.43
CA ARG A 43 0.89 18.63 -14.59
C ARG A 43 2.12 19.53 -14.77
N GLU A 44 3.14 19.36 -13.93
CA GLU A 44 4.41 20.08 -14.08
C GLU A 44 5.09 19.80 -15.44
N ARG A 45 4.95 18.57 -15.95
CA ARG A 45 5.44 18.22 -17.29
C ARG A 45 4.72 19.02 -18.39
N VAL A 46 3.43 19.32 -18.25
CA VAL A 46 2.70 20.19 -19.20
C VAL A 46 3.30 21.60 -19.19
N ASP A 47 3.60 22.14 -18.01
CA ASP A 47 4.16 23.49 -17.88
C ASP A 47 5.64 23.56 -18.32
N MET A 48 6.40 22.49 -18.14
CA MET A 48 7.73 22.31 -18.75
C MET A 48 7.65 22.34 -20.28
N VAL A 49 6.75 21.56 -20.89
CA VAL A 49 6.57 21.53 -22.35
C VAL A 49 6.09 22.88 -22.89
N ARG A 50 5.26 23.61 -22.14
CA ARG A 50 4.87 24.99 -22.47
C ARG A 50 6.06 25.95 -22.42
N SER A 51 6.99 25.72 -21.51
CA SER A 51 8.19 26.55 -21.34
C SER A 51 9.22 26.34 -22.45
N GLU A 52 9.20 25.21 -23.17
CA GLU A 52 10.01 25.01 -24.39
C GLU A 52 9.75 26.08 -25.47
N GLY A 53 8.57 26.71 -25.46
CA GLY A 53 8.23 27.81 -26.36
C GLY A 53 8.71 29.18 -25.88
N ARG A 54 9.36 29.27 -24.73
CA ARG A 54 9.89 30.52 -24.16
C ARG A 54 11.35 30.71 -24.56
N PRO A 55 11.84 31.97 -24.61
CA PRO A 55 13.26 32.22 -24.82
C PRO A 55 14.10 31.61 -23.69
N SER A 56 15.20 30.95 -24.02
CA SER A 56 16.17 30.43 -23.04
C SER A 56 17.47 31.23 -23.11
N ILE A 57 18.08 31.46 -21.96
CA ILE A 57 19.39 32.10 -21.83
C ILE A 57 20.31 31.10 -21.15
N ASP A 58 21.37 30.73 -21.83
CA ASP A 58 22.36 29.77 -21.38
C ASP A 58 23.71 30.49 -21.17
N LEU A 59 24.27 30.39 -19.97
CA LEU A 59 25.61 30.90 -19.65
C LEU A 59 26.59 29.72 -19.66
N THR A 60 27.64 29.83 -20.45
CA THR A 60 28.71 28.83 -20.53
C THR A 60 30.05 29.45 -20.17
N ALA A 61 30.81 28.77 -19.33
CA ALA A 61 32.18 29.15 -18.97
C ALA A 61 33.07 27.93 -19.11
N ASN A 62 34.04 28.01 -20.01
CA ASN A 62 34.96 26.94 -20.34
C ASN A 62 36.39 27.39 -20.03
N PHE A 63 37.13 26.54 -19.32
CA PHE A 63 38.53 26.77 -18.99
C PHE A 63 39.36 25.72 -19.73
N TYR A 64 40.17 26.16 -20.69
CA TYR A 64 41.04 25.32 -21.48
C TYR A 64 42.48 25.50 -20.99
N GLN A 65 43.12 24.39 -20.65
CA GLN A 65 44.55 24.34 -20.41
C GLN A 65 45.15 23.33 -21.39
N ASN A 66 45.69 23.84 -22.50
CA ASN A 66 46.37 23.01 -23.48
C ASN A 66 47.88 23.14 -23.28
N GLY A 67 48.51 22.06 -22.81
CA GLY A 67 49.93 21.84 -22.97
C GLY A 67 50.14 21.02 -24.24
N ARG A 68 50.66 21.62 -25.32
CA ARG A 68 51.16 20.85 -26.46
C ARG A 68 52.65 20.58 -26.25
N PRO A 69 53.08 19.43 -25.71
CA PRO A 69 54.47 19.03 -25.88
C PRO A 69 54.67 18.69 -27.37
N ASN A 70 55.68 19.28 -28.02
CA ASN A 70 56.20 18.92 -29.36
C ASN A 70 55.63 19.55 -30.66
N GLN A 71 55.37 20.87 -30.74
CA GLN A 71 55.23 21.52 -32.07
C GLN A 71 56.06 22.80 -32.30
N GLY A 72 57.07 23.07 -31.47
CA GLY A 72 58.04 24.16 -31.70
C GLY A 72 59.12 24.23 -30.63
N LEU A 73 60.21 24.95 -30.91
CA LEU A 73 61.43 25.13 -30.08
C LEU A 73 61.20 25.79 -28.69
N SER A 74 59.96 25.87 -28.19
CA SER A 74 59.64 26.26 -26.82
C SER A 74 58.30 25.67 -26.38
N ALA A 75 58.25 25.18 -25.14
CA ALA A 75 57.04 24.71 -24.50
C ALA A 75 56.12 25.91 -24.22
N ALA A 76 55.08 26.09 -25.03
CA ALA A 76 54.04 27.08 -24.79
C ALA A 76 52.89 26.43 -24.01
N SER A 77 52.70 26.86 -22.77
CA SER A 77 51.49 26.55 -22.00
C SER A 77 50.44 27.61 -22.33
N THR A 78 49.38 27.22 -23.03
CA THR A 78 48.27 28.13 -23.33
C THR A 78 47.13 27.85 -22.36
N ARG A 79 46.75 28.88 -21.60
CA ARG A 79 45.56 28.90 -20.77
C ARG A 79 44.56 29.85 -21.41
N GLU A 80 43.40 29.33 -21.76
CA GLU A 80 42.30 30.11 -22.32
C GLU A 80 41.07 29.94 -21.42
N THR A 81 40.37 31.04 -21.17
CA THR A 81 39.09 31.04 -20.47
C THR A 81 38.08 31.69 -21.40
N LEU A 82 37.06 30.93 -21.80
CA LEU A 82 35.97 31.41 -22.63
C LEU A 82 34.70 31.49 -21.81
N VAL A 83 34.10 32.68 -21.74
CA VAL A 83 32.77 32.90 -21.16
C VAL A 83 31.85 33.36 -22.28
N GLY A 84 30.75 32.65 -22.49
CA GLY A 84 29.77 32.93 -23.55
C GLY A 84 28.35 32.87 -23.02
N VAL A 85 27.52 33.81 -23.46
CA VAL A 85 26.07 33.81 -23.20
C VAL A 85 25.36 33.53 -24.52
N SER A 86 24.49 32.52 -24.53
CA SER A 86 23.68 32.13 -25.68
C SER A 86 22.20 32.42 -25.38
N LEU A 87 21.55 33.21 -26.23
CA LEU A 87 20.11 33.46 -26.17
C LEU A 87 19.43 32.71 -27.32
N ASN A 88 18.52 31.80 -27.00
CA ASN A 88 17.78 31.03 -27.98
C ASN A 88 16.29 31.43 -27.95
N ILE A 89 15.76 31.87 -29.10
CA ILE A 89 14.35 32.29 -29.24
C ILE A 89 13.70 31.49 -30.37
N PRO A 90 12.89 30.47 -30.06
CA PRO A 90 12.21 29.67 -31.08
C PRO A 90 11.00 30.43 -31.66
N LEU A 91 11.16 31.01 -32.86
CA LEU A 91 10.13 31.82 -33.53
C LEU A 91 8.99 30.96 -34.11
N PHE A 92 9.30 29.82 -34.74
CA PHE A 92 8.30 28.96 -35.37
C PHE A 92 8.76 27.51 -35.50
N ASP A 93 7.97 26.58 -34.96
CA ASP A 93 8.28 25.14 -34.93
C ASP A 93 7.24 24.30 -35.72
N GLY A 94 6.58 24.87 -36.73
CA GLY A 94 5.66 24.12 -37.60
C GLY A 94 4.46 23.49 -36.88
N PHE A 95 3.91 24.18 -35.86
CA PHE A 95 2.83 23.69 -34.98
C PHE A 95 3.18 22.50 -34.07
N ALA A 96 4.38 21.92 -34.15
CA ALA A 96 4.78 20.75 -33.36
C ALA A 96 4.62 20.98 -31.85
N ARG A 97 4.92 22.18 -31.35
CA ARG A 97 4.71 22.59 -29.95
C ARG A 97 3.26 22.45 -29.49
N GLY A 98 2.30 22.87 -30.31
CA GLY A 98 0.88 22.79 -29.98
C GLY A 98 0.43 21.35 -29.78
N TYR A 99 0.90 20.45 -30.64
CA TYR A 99 0.66 19.01 -30.51
C TYR A 99 1.37 18.40 -29.30
N LYS A 100 2.62 18.80 -29.00
CA LYS A 100 3.32 18.37 -27.78
C LYS A 100 2.58 18.77 -26.51
N VAL A 101 2.10 20.02 -26.42
CA VAL A 101 1.32 20.51 -25.27
C VAL A 101 0.01 19.73 -25.15
N ARG A 102 -0.71 19.50 -26.26
CA ARG A 102 -1.93 18.68 -26.26
C ARG A 102 -1.64 17.24 -25.84
N GLY A 103 -0.54 16.64 -26.28
CA GLY A 103 -0.10 15.31 -25.88
C GLY A 103 0.21 15.23 -24.38
N ALA A 104 0.93 16.22 -23.84
CA ALA A 104 1.20 16.31 -22.40
C ALA A 104 -0.10 16.52 -21.59
N GLN A 105 -1.04 17.32 -22.08
CA GLN A 105 -2.36 17.51 -21.46
C GLN A 105 -3.19 16.23 -21.46
N ALA A 106 -3.20 15.49 -22.57
CA ALA A 106 -3.87 14.19 -22.65
C ALA A 106 -3.24 13.19 -21.66
N GLN A 107 -1.92 13.19 -21.53
CA GLN A 107 -1.21 12.36 -20.55
C GLN A 107 -1.57 12.75 -19.11
N ALA A 108 -1.68 14.05 -18.80
CA ALA A 108 -2.13 14.52 -17.49
C ALA A 108 -3.58 14.10 -17.20
N GLY A 109 -4.48 14.19 -18.20
CA GLY A 109 -5.85 13.69 -18.09
C GLY A 109 -5.92 12.18 -17.87
N GLN A 110 -5.04 11.40 -18.51
CA GLN A 110 -4.91 9.97 -18.26
C GLN A 110 -4.49 9.69 -16.80
N ARG A 111 -3.52 10.43 -16.26
CA ARG A 111 -3.11 10.30 -14.85
C ARG A 111 -4.21 10.69 -13.88
N GLU A 112 -5.07 11.63 -14.23
CA GLU A 112 -6.22 12.00 -13.41
C GLU A 112 -7.25 10.88 -13.33
N ALA A 113 -7.55 10.22 -14.46
CA ALA A 113 -8.38 9.03 -14.48
C ALA A 113 -7.75 7.87 -13.69
N GLU A 114 -6.44 7.68 -13.77
CA GLU A 114 -5.72 6.67 -12.99
C GLU A 114 -5.81 6.93 -11.48
N VAL A 115 -5.73 8.19 -11.02
CA VAL A 115 -5.95 8.54 -9.61
C VAL A 115 -7.36 8.13 -9.17
N ALA A 116 -8.39 8.43 -9.97
CA ALA A 116 -9.75 8.06 -9.66
C ALA A 116 -9.94 6.54 -9.61
N GLU A 117 -9.31 5.80 -10.52
CA GLU A 117 -9.38 4.34 -10.54
C GLU A 117 -8.65 3.72 -9.34
N VAL A 118 -7.45 4.19 -8.99
CA VAL A 118 -6.71 3.74 -7.79
C VAL A 118 -7.51 4.03 -6.52
N GLN A 119 -8.16 5.19 -6.42
CA GLN A 119 -9.05 5.51 -5.30
C GLN A 119 -10.21 4.51 -5.23
N ARG A 120 -10.92 4.30 -6.35
CA ARG A 120 -12.05 3.37 -6.41
C ARG A 120 -11.65 1.95 -6.03
N GLN A 121 -10.55 1.44 -6.59
CA GLN A 121 -10.02 0.11 -6.30
C GLN A 121 -9.64 -0.05 -4.83
N THR A 122 -8.95 0.95 -4.26
CA THR A 122 -8.57 0.94 -2.84
C THR A 122 -9.79 0.88 -1.93
N LEU A 123 -10.83 1.68 -2.23
CA LEU A 123 -12.06 1.69 -1.43
C LEU A 123 -12.84 0.37 -1.54
N MET A 124 -12.95 -0.19 -2.75
CA MET A 124 -13.59 -1.49 -2.95
C MET A 124 -12.85 -2.61 -2.20
N GLU A 125 -11.52 -2.61 -2.24
CA GLU A 125 -10.70 -3.59 -1.51
C GLU A 125 -10.85 -3.43 0.01
N LEU A 126 -10.96 -2.20 0.52
CA LEU A 126 -11.21 -1.94 1.94
C LEU A 126 -12.57 -2.49 2.38
N VAL A 127 -13.63 -2.25 1.60
CA VAL A 127 -14.98 -2.78 1.89
C VAL A 127 -14.96 -4.32 1.89
N LYS A 128 -14.30 -4.92 0.90
CA LYS A 128 -14.17 -6.37 0.79
C LYS A 128 -13.41 -6.96 1.99
N THR A 129 -12.23 -6.43 2.31
CA THR A 129 -11.40 -6.92 3.42
C THR A 129 -12.05 -6.69 4.78
N HIS A 130 -12.86 -5.63 4.93
CA HIS A 130 -13.68 -5.42 6.12
C HIS A 130 -14.74 -6.52 6.27
N ALA A 131 -15.51 -6.80 5.21
CA ALA A 131 -16.48 -7.88 5.22
C ALA A 131 -15.84 -9.26 5.47
N GLU A 132 -14.66 -9.53 4.89
CA GLU A 132 -13.90 -10.75 5.16
C GLU A 132 -13.47 -10.88 6.63
N ALA A 133 -13.05 -9.78 7.26
CA ALA A 133 -12.67 -9.77 8.66
C ALA A 133 -13.87 -10.01 9.59
N ASP A 134 -15.02 -9.43 9.26
CA ASP A 134 -16.27 -9.65 10.01
C ASP A 134 -16.74 -11.10 9.90
N MET A 135 -16.78 -11.66 8.68
CA MET A 135 -17.12 -13.06 8.47
C MET A 135 -16.16 -14.01 9.21
N ALA A 136 -14.86 -13.71 9.20
CA ALA A 136 -13.88 -14.54 9.91
C ALA A 136 -14.05 -14.47 11.43
N LEU A 137 -14.51 -13.34 11.97
CA LEU A 137 -14.85 -13.19 13.39
C LEU A 137 -16.08 -14.03 13.76
N ASP A 138 -17.14 -13.97 12.94
CA ASP A 138 -18.35 -14.76 13.13
C ASP A 138 -18.05 -16.27 13.03
N ASN A 139 -17.22 -16.68 12.07
CA ASN A 139 -16.77 -18.08 11.94
C ASN A 139 -15.97 -18.53 13.17
N MET A 140 -15.11 -17.68 13.72
CA MET A 140 -14.39 -17.98 14.96
C MET A 140 -15.34 -18.16 16.14
N ALA A 141 -16.39 -17.34 16.24
CA ALA A 141 -17.41 -17.47 17.28
C ALA A 141 -18.22 -18.77 17.12
N ALA A 142 -18.60 -19.12 15.88
CA ALA A 142 -19.29 -20.38 15.57
C ALA A 142 -18.43 -21.61 15.89
N ALA A 143 -17.15 -21.60 15.52
CA ALA A 143 -16.21 -22.67 15.82
C ALA A 143 -15.97 -22.83 17.34
N GLN A 144 -15.98 -21.72 18.09
CA GLN A 144 -15.92 -21.77 19.55
C GLN A 144 -17.17 -22.43 20.14
N ALA A 145 -18.37 -22.08 19.67
CA ALA A 145 -19.61 -22.71 20.11
C ALA A 145 -19.64 -24.22 19.77
N TRP A 146 -19.13 -24.60 18.59
CA TRP A 146 -19.02 -26.01 18.20
C TRP A 146 -18.06 -26.79 19.12
N LEU A 147 -16.92 -26.20 19.45
CA LEU A 147 -15.96 -26.78 20.39
C LEU A 147 -16.58 -27.01 21.78
N ASP A 148 -17.35 -26.05 22.27
CA ASP A 148 -18.00 -26.17 23.57
C ASP A 148 -19.08 -27.27 23.56
N ALA A 149 -19.87 -27.37 22.49
CA ALA A 149 -20.81 -28.49 22.31
C ALA A 149 -20.12 -29.86 22.24
N ALA A 150 -18.98 -29.95 21.55
CA ALA A 150 -18.20 -31.19 21.46
C ALA A 150 -17.60 -31.61 22.81
N ARG A 151 -17.18 -30.65 23.65
CA ARG A 151 -16.73 -30.90 25.03
C ARG A 151 -17.85 -31.44 25.90
N ASP A 152 -19.03 -30.85 25.82
CA ASP A 152 -20.19 -31.30 26.59
C ASP A 152 -20.63 -32.72 26.20
N ALA A 153 -20.60 -33.03 24.89
CA ALA A 153 -20.85 -34.37 24.37
C ALA A 153 -19.82 -35.39 24.91
N GLN A 154 -18.54 -35.05 24.86
CA GLN A 154 -17.46 -35.90 25.37
C GLN A 154 -17.59 -36.16 26.88
N ALA A 155 -17.94 -35.15 27.66
CA ALA A 155 -18.20 -35.29 29.09
C ALA A 155 -19.41 -36.20 29.37
N SER A 156 -20.47 -36.12 28.55
CA SER A 156 -21.65 -36.97 28.65
C SER A 156 -21.35 -38.45 28.37
N VAL A 157 -20.63 -38.73 27.27
CA VAL A 157 -20.24 -40.10 26.90
C VAL A 157 -19.27 -40.69 27.92
N GLN A 158 -18.32 -39.90 28.43
CA GLN A 158 -17.41 -40.34 29.48
C GLN A 158 -18.15 -40.77 30.76
N ARG A 159 -19.21 -40.05 31.17
CA ARG A 159 -20.05 -40.45 32.30
C ARG A 159 -20.80 -41.76 32.02
N LYS A 160 -21.37 -41.92 30.83
CA LYS A 160 -22.08 -43.14 30.44
C LYS A 160 -21.15 -44.35 30.41
N PHE A 161 -19.93 -44.20 29.90
CA PHE A 161 -18.92 -45.25 29.86
C PHE A 161 -18.55 -45.72 31.27
N GLY A 162 -18.36 -44.78 32.22
CA GLY A 162 -18.10 -45.11 33.63
C GLY A 162 -19.24 -45.85 34.34
N LEU A 163 -20.47 -45.74 33.83
CA LEU A 163 -21.65 -46.48 34.29
C LEU A 163 -21.90 -47.77 33.51
N GLY A 164 -21.04 -48.12 32.54
CA GLY A 164 -21.21 -49.28 31.66
C GLY A 164 -22.31 -49.13 30.61
N ALA A 165 -22.83 -47.91 30.41
CA ALA A 165 -23.95 -47.61 29.51
C ALA A 165 -23.52 -47.08 28.13
N ALA A 166 -22.21 -46.94 27.87
CA ALA A 166 -21.63 -46.59 26.58
C ALA A 166 -20.45 -47.51 26.26
N ASP A 167 -20.20 -47.75 24.98
CA ASP A 167 -19.11 -48.61 24.50
C ASP A 167 -17.80 -47.81 24.27
N ILE A 168 -16.66 -48.51 24.24
CA ILE A 168 -15.34 -47.91 23.95
C ILE A 168 -15.31 -47.25 22.57
N LEU A 169 -16.05 -47.80 21.60
CA LEU A 169 -16.19 -47.21 20.28
C LEU A 169 -16.85 -45.83 20.33
N GLU A 170 -17.91 -45.67 21.14
CA GLU A 170 -18.61 -44.38 21.33
C GLU A 170 -17.70 -43.34 22.01
N MET A 171 -16.86 -43.78 22.95
CA MET A 171 -15.88 -42.91 23.59
C MET A 171 -14.78 -42.44 22.61
N LEU A 172 -14.31 -43.33 21.74
CA LEU A 172 -13.32 -43.00 20.72
C LEU A 172 -13.88 -42.09 19.64
N THR A 173 -15.10 -42.33 19.14
CA THR A 173 -15.74 -41.46 18.14
C THR A 173 -15.97 -40.05 18.68
N THR A 174 -16.39 -39.93 19.94
CA THR A 174 -16.62 -38.62 20.58
C THR A 174 -15.30 -37.87 20.85
N GLN A 175 -14.22 -38.56 21.19
CA GLN A 175 -12.88 -37.96 21.28
C GLN A 175 -12.39 -37.46 19.92
N SER A 176 -12.57 -38.24 18.86
CA SER A 176 -12.24 -37.81 17.50
C SER A 176 -13.00 -36.55 17.10
N ALA A 177 -14.31 -36.48 17.38
CA ALA A 177 -15.13 -35.29 17.12
C ALA A 177 -14.67 -34.05 17.90
N LEU A 178 -14.23 -34.23 19.16
CA LEU A 178 -13.65 -33.14 19.95
C LEU A 178 -12.34 -32.62 19.34
N LEU A 179 -11.46 -33.52 18.89
CA LEU A 179 -10.20 -33.14 18.24
C LEU A 179 -10.45 -32.41 16.92
N GLU A 180 -11.46 -32.82 16.16
CA GLU A 180 -11.89 -32.14 14.93
C GLU A 180 -12.38 -30.71 15.22
N ALA A 181 -13.24 -30.53 16.22
CA ALA A 181 -13.71 -29.20 16.64
C ALA A 181 -12.55 -28.31 17.16
N GLN A 182 -11.56 -28.88 17.86
CA GLN A 182 -10.36 -28.15 18.28
C GLN A 182 -9.52 -27.68 17.08
N GLN A 183 -9.33 -28.56 16.09
CA GLN A 183 -8.61 -28.23 14.87
C GLN A 183 -9.31 -27.09 14.12
N GLU A 184 -10.63 -27.16 13.95
CA GLU A 184 -11.39 -26.12 13.27
C GLU A 184 -11.31 -24.77 14.01
N ARG A 185 -11.41 -24.77 15.33
CA ARG A 185 -11.22 -23.53 16.12
C ARG A 185 -9.85 -22.90 15.91
N ILE A 186 -8.79 -23.70 15.85
CA ILE A 186 -7.43 -23.20 15.58
C ILE A 186 -7.35 -22.62 14.16
N ARG A 187 -7.95 -23.30 13.18
CA ARG A 187 -8.02 -22.84 11.80
C ARG A 187 -8.75 -21.50 11.69
N CYS A 188 -9.97 -21.38 12.23
CA CYS A 188 -10.72 -20.12 12.21
C CYS A 188 -9.97 -18.98 12.93
N GLN A 189 -9.25 -19.30 14.01
CA GLN A 189 -8.43 -18.31 14.70
C GLN A 189 -7.27 -17.79 13.82
N ALA A 190 -6.63 -18.68 13.05
CA ALA A 190 -5.60 -18.30 12.09
C ALA A 190 -6.18 -17.46 10.93
N GLU A 191 -7.35 -17.85 10.42
CA GLU A 191 -8.07 -17.13 9.37
C GLU A 191 -8.47 -15.72 9.82
N TRP A 192 -9.02 -15.56 11.03
CA TRP A 192 -9.34 -14.24 11.59
C TRP A 192 -8.11 -13.34 11.73
N ARG A 193 -6.99 -13.90 12.22
CA ARG A 193 -5.71 -13.15 12.30
C ARG A 193 -5.22 -12.70 10.93
N ALA A 194 -5.31 -13.58 9.92
CA ALA A 194 -4.93 -13.24 8.56
C ALA A 194 -5.85 -12.16 7.95
N ALA A 195 -7.17 -12.29 8.13
CA ALA A 195 -8.16 -11.31 7.66
C ALA A 195 -7.95 -9.94 8.32
N ARG A 196 -7.68 -9.91 9.63
CA ARG A 196 -7.35 -8.68 10.36
C ARG A 196 -6.09 -8.00 9.81
N LEU A 197 -5.04 -8.77 9.50
CA LEU A 197 -3.82 -8.21 8.89
C LEU A 197 -4.09 -7.66 7.49
N ARG A 198 -4.91 -8.34 6.68
CA ARG A 198 -5.31 -7.85 5.34
C ARG A 198 -6.09 -6.54 5.42
N LEU A 199 -7.00 -6.40 6.38
CA LEU A 199 -7.74 -5.16 6.61
C LEU A 199 -6.81 -4.00 6.98
N LEU A 200 -5.84 -4.23 7.86
CA LEU A 200 -4.84 -3.21 8.20
C LEU A 200 -3.94 -2.85 7.01
N ALA A 201 -3.65 -3.82 6.14
CA ALA A 201 -2.90 -3.60 4.91
C ALA A 201 -3.68 -2.72 3.92
N SER A 202 -4.94 -3.05 3.65
CA SER A 202 -5.81 -2.33 2.72
C SER A 202 -6.16 -0.92 3.22
N ALA A 203 -6.21 -0.72 4.54
CA ALA A 203 -6.33 0.61 5.14
C ALA A 203 -5.07 1.47 5.00
N GLY A 204 -3.94 0.90 4.55
CA GLY A 204 -2.67 1.60 4.42
C GLY A 204 -1.99 1.95 5.75
N VAL A 205 -2.41 1.32 6.85
CA VAL A 205 -1.88 1.55 8.21
C VAL A 205 -0.70 0.61 8.52
N LEU A 206 -0.47 -0.42 7.69
CA LEU A 206 0.78 -1.19 7.70
C LEU A 206 1.94 -0.38 7.10
N GLY A 207 2.29 0.71 7.77
CA GLY A 207 3.55 1.42 7.58
C GLY A 207 4.64 0.84 8.49
N ARG A 208 5.90 1.16 8.21
CA ARG A 208 7.10 0.75 8.98
C ARG A 208 6.94 0.88 10.52
N GLU A 209 6.06 1.76 11.00
CA GLU A 209 5.76 1.93 12.42
C GLU A 209 5.05 0.73 13.07
N ALA A 210 4.20 -0.01 12.34
CA ALA A 210 3.53 -1.19 12.86
C ALA A 210 4.49 -2.38 13.07
N ILE A 211 5.65 -2.37 12.41
CA ILE A 211 6.71 -3.38 12.51
C ILE A 211 7.84 -2.90 13.45
N ALA A 212 7.92 -1.59 13.71
CA ALA A 212 8.95 -0.96 14.55
C ALA A 212 8.57 -0.82 16.04
N GLY A 213 7.39 -1.29 16.44
CA GLY A 213 7.00 -1.42 17.84
C GLY A 213 7.83 -2.49 18.55
N ARG A 214 8.94 -2.06 19.14
CA ARG A 214 9.62 -2.75 20.26
C ARG A 214 8.85 -2.52 21.55
#